data_AF-A0A225VA52-F1
#
_entry.id   AF-A0A225VA52-F1
#
_cell.length_a   1.000
_cell.length_b   1.000
_cell.length_c   1.000
_cell.angle_alpha   90.00
_cell.angle_beta   90.00
_cell.angle_gamma   90.00
#
_symmetry.space_group_name_H-M   'P 1'
#
loop_
_entity.id
_entity.type
_entity.pdbx_description
1 polymer ?
#
loop_
_entity_poly.entity_id
_entity_poly.type
_entity_poly.pdbx_seq_one_letter_code
_entity_poly.pdbx_strand_id
1 'polypeptide(L)'
;MPILKAKLDGVHQDLKQYVESIRRSVQTVEGNTAEFPAHLPLATYKMTRGINTVVDLWREWDKCLYGGPAVRMLEEQHGTKWCSSEERRFFNRRKRELSLIEAKAINIVSSKQVSRQVAVDDALATIDEIRAQHRKSLNCLCACSRNRSTAWSDSPTTCRPGLRP
;
A
#
# COMPACT_ATOMS: atom_id res chain seq x y z
N MET A 1 -15.80 38.15 -40.99
CA MET A 1 -14.60 37.73 -40.23
C MET A 1 -14.34 36.21 -40.39
N PRO A 2 -14.07 35.70 -41.61
CA PRO A 2 -13.89 34.26 -41.85
C PRO A 2 -12.55 33.70 -41.33
N ILE A 3 -11.52 34.54 -41.24
CA ILE A 3 -10.15 34.16 -40.86
C ILE A 3 -10.06 33.72 -39.39
N LEU A 4 -10.83 34.36 -38.49
CA LEU A 4 -10.84 34.03 -37.07
C LEU A 4 -11.50 32.68 -36.81
N LYS A 5 -12.52 32.33 -37.59
CA LYS A 5 -13.22 31.05 -37.49
C LYS A 5 -12.31 29.87 -37.88
N ALA A 6 -11.56 30.01 -38.98
CA ALA A 6 -10.60 29.00 -39.42
C ALA A 6 -9.48 28.75 -38.39
N LYS A 7 -8.98 29.78 -37.71
CA LYS A 7 -7.97 29.62 -36.65
C LYS A 7 -8.54 28.89 -35.42
N LEU A 8 -9.77 29.23 -35.02
CA LEU A 8 -10.44 28.59 -33.90
C LEU A 8 -10.75 27.11 -34.17
N ASP A 9 -11.20 26.80 -35.38
CA ASP A 9 -11.49 25.43 -35.81
C ASP A 9 -10.19 24.59 -35.86
N GLY A 10 -9.07 25.18 -36.29
CA GLY A 10 -7.75 24.53 -36.26
C GLY A 10 -7.30 24.15 -34.84
N VAL A 11 -7.35 25.10 -33.90
CA VAL A 11 -7.01 24.83 -32.49
C VAL A 11 -7.92 23.77 -31.88
N HIS A 12 -9.21 23.79 -32.22
CA HIS A 12 -10.16 22.79 -31.74
C HIS A 12 -9.84 21.39 -32.27
N GLN A 13 -9.38 21.29 -33.51
CA GLN A 13 -9.00 20.03 -34.14
C GLN A 13 -7.70 19.47 -33.57
N ASP A 14 -6.70 20.32 -33.32
CA ASP A 14 -5.45 19.94 -32.66
C ASP A 14 -5.71 19.42 -31.24
N LEU A 15 -6.59 20.09 -30.49
CA LEU A 15 -6.94 19.68 -29.14
C LEU A 15 -7.69 18.34 -29.13
N LYS A 16 -8.58 18.12 -30.11
CA LYS A 16 -9.24 16.81 -30.30
C LYS A 16 -8.23 15.71 -30.61
N GLN A 17 -7.26 15.97 -31.50
CA GLN A 17 -6.22 14.98 -31.81
C GLN A 17 -5.35 14.65 -30.60
N TYR A 18 -5.02 15.66 -29.78
CA TYR A 18 -4.22 15.47 -28.57
C TYR A 18 -4.96 14.63 -27.52
N VAL A 19 -6.25 14.92 -27.29
CA VAL A 19 -7.09 14.14 -26.36
C VAL A 19 -7.22 12.68 -26.82
N GLU A 20 -7.40 12.44 -28.11
CA GLU A 20 -7.46 11.07 -28.66
C GLU A 20 -6.11 10.34 -28.58
N SER A 21 -4.99 11.06 -28.73
CA SER A 21 -3.65 10.49 -28.52
C SER A 21 -3.44 10.07 -27.05
N ILE A 22 -3.89 10.90 -26.10
CA ILE A 22 -3.86 10.56 -24.68
C ILE A 22 -4.72 9.32 -24.43
N ARG A 23 -5.96 9.29 -24.95
CA ARG A 23 -6.88 8.16 -24.79
C ARG A 23 -6.29 6.84 -25.28
N ARG A 24 -5.64 6.83 -26.46
CA ARG A 24 -4.95 5.64 -26.98
C ARG A 24 -3.79 5.22 -26.09
N SER A 25 -2.99 6.18 -25.62
CA SER A 25 -1.87 5.91 -24.72
C SER A 25 -2.33 5.28 -23.41
N VAL A 26 -3.44 5.78 -22.84
CA VAL A 26 -4.06 5.18 -21.65
C VAL A 26 -4.54 3.76 -21.94
N GLN A 27 -5.24 3.52 -23.06
CA GLN A 27 -5.70 2.18 -23.43
C GLN A 27 -4.55 1.17 -23.62
N THR A 28 -3.41 1.59 -24.17
CA THR A 28 -2.23 0.72 -24.29
C THR A 28 -1.62 0.38 -22.93
N VAL A 29 -1.56 1.34 -22.01
CA VAL A 29 -1.09 1.09 -20.64
C VAL A 29 -2.07 0.19 -19.88
N GLU A 30 -3.37 0.40 -20.04
CA GLU A 30 -4.41 -0.46 -19.45
C GLU A 30 -4.36 -1.89 -20.01
N GLY A 31 -4.16 -2.06 -21.32
CA GLY A 31 -3.98 -3.36 -21.96
C GLY A 31 -2.77 -4.14 -21.42
N ASN A 32 -1.65 -3.45 -21.20
CA ASN A 32 -0.46 -4.04 -20.58
C ASN A 32 -0.65 -4.40 -19.09
N THR A 33 -1.64 -3.79 -18.42
CA THR A 33 -1.97 -4.10 -17.02
C THR A 33 -2.93 -5.30 -16.91
N ALA A 34 -3.66 -5.62 -17.98
CA ALA A 34 -4.56 -6.77 -18.06
C ALA A 34 -3.83 -8.12 -18.30
N GLU A 35 -2.52 -8.10 -18.60
CA GLU A 35 -1.68 -9.31 -18.69
C GLU A 35 -1.06 -9.74 -17.35
N PHE A 36 -1.56 -9.23 -16.22
CA PHE A 36 -1.30 -9.92 -14.95
C PHE A 36 -2.00 -11.28 -14.98
N PRO A 37 -1.30 -12.39 -14.67
CA PRO A 37 -1.82 -13.73 -14.89
C PRO A 37 -3.00 -14.00 -13.96
N ALA A 38 -4.21 -13.74 -14.46
CA ALA A 38 -5.51 -14.02 -13.85
C ALA A 38 -5.81 -15.54 -13.74
N HIS A 39 -4.82 -16.41 -13.93
CA HIS A 39 -4.96 -17.86 -13.93
C HIS A 39 -3.99 -18.59 -12.99
N LEU A 40 -3.40 -17.89 -12.01
CA LEU A 40 -2.83 -18.60 -10.87
C LEU A 40 -4.00 -19.15 -10.03
N PRO A 41 -4.05 -20.46 -9.73
CA PRO A 41 -5.12 -21.04 -8.95
C PRO A 41 -5.22 -20.29 -7.62
N LEU A 42 -6.38 -19.64 -7.44
CA LEU A 42 -6.70 -18.64 -6.42
C LEU A 42 -6.31 -19.02 -4.98
N ALA A 43 -6.00 -20.28 -4.70
CA ALA A 43 -5.63 -20.79 -3.39
C ALA A 43 -4.11 -20.94 -3.15
N THR A 44 -3.23 -20.40 -4.00
CA THR A 44 -1.77 -20.69 -3.93
C THR A 44 -0.89 -19.48 -3.63
N TYR A 45 -1.45 -18.27 -3.51
CA TYR A 45 -0.64 -17.11 -3.15
C TYR A 45 -0.20 -17.20 -1.68
N LYS A 46 1.12 -17.22 -1.46
CA LYS A 46 1.74 -17.20 -0.13
C LYS A 46 2.40 -15.84 0.08
N MET A 47 2.05 -15.16 1.16
CA MET A 47 2.69 -13.89 1.50
C MET A 47 4.15 -14.11 1.90
N THR A 48 5.02 -13.17 1.51
CA THR A 48 6.46 -13.28 1.73
C THR A 48 6.79 -13.20 3.22
N ARG A 49 7.32 -14.29 3.80
CA ARG A 49 7.59 -14.35 5.25
C ARG A 49 8.82 -13.55 5.69
N GLY A 50 9.76 -13.28 4.78
CA GLY A 50 11.00 -12.56 5.05
C GLY A 50 10.89 -11.03 5.09
N ILE A 51 9.69 -10.47 4.99
CA ILE A 51 9.50 -9.02 5.07
C ILE A 51 9.68 -8.55 6.52
N ASN A 52 10.74 -7.76 6.73
CA ASN A 52 11.11 -7.21 8.03
C ASN A 52 10.84 -5.71 8.15
N THR A 53 10.63 -5.01 7.03
CA THR A 53 10.39 -3.56 7.01
C THR A 53 8.93 -3.26 6.71
N VAL A 54 8.44 -2.14 7.23
CA VAL A 54 7.07 -1.65 6.97
C VAL A 54 6.93 -1.19 5.51
N VAL A 55 8.01 -0.71 4.91
CA VAL A 55 8.07 -0.29 3.50
C VAL A 55 7.87 -1.48 2.57
N ASP A 56 8.57 -2.59 2.80
CA ASP A 56 8.42 -3.80 1.97
C ASP A 56 7.03 -4.43 2.15
N LEU A 57 6.45 -4.33 3.35
CA LEU A 57 5.06 -4.73 3.59
C LEU A 57 4.08 -3.90 2.76
N TRP A 58 4.28 -2.58 2.71
CA TRP A 58 3.43 -1.69 1.91
C TRP A 58 3.60 -1.92 0.41
N ARG A 59 4.82 -2.22 -0.04
CA ARG A 59 5.08 -2.60 -1.44
C ARG A 59 4.36 -3.89 -1.83
N GLU A 60 4.38 -4.91 -0.97
CA GLU A 60 3.62 -6.16 -1.18
C GLU A 60 2.10 -5.90 -1.26
N TRP A 61 1.59 -4.94 -0.48
CA TRP A 61 0.18 -4.55 -0.48
C TRP A 61 -0.26 -3.76 -1.72
N ASP A 62 0.49 -2.74 -2.10
CA ASP A 62 0.06 -1.71 -3.07
C ASP A 62 0.59 -1.94 -4.49
N LYS A 63 1.83 -2.41 -4.63
CA LYS A 63 2.55 -2.45 -5.92
C LYS A 63 2.87 -3.84 -6.45
N CYS A 64 2.74 -4.88 -5.62
CA CYS A 64 3.27 -6.23 -5.82
C CYS A 64 4.74 -6.38 -5.40
N LEU A 65 5.09 -7.55 -4.86
CA LEU A 65 6.47 -7.94 -4.54
C LEU A 65 6.82 -9.21 -5.33
N TYR A 66 8.02 -9.27 -5.91
CA TYR A 66 8.54 -10.42 -6.68
C TYR A 66 7.67 -10.88 -7.87
N GLY A 67 6.94 -9.97 -8.52
CA GLY A 67 6.12 -10.31 -9.71
C GLY A 67 4.83 -11.09 -9.40
N GLY A 68 4.43 -11.20 -8.13
CA GLY A 68 3.10 -11.68 -7.77
C GLY A 68 2.00 -10.62 -7.96
N PRO A 69 0.71 -10.94 -7.74
CA PRO A 69 -0.36 -9.95 -7.68
C PRO A 69 -0.28 -9.10 -6.39
N ALA A 70 -0.81 -7.87 -6.44
CA ALA A 70 -0.90 -7.00 -5.28
C ALA A 70 -1.90 -7.59 -4.29
N VAL A 71 -1.53 -7.66 -3.01
CA VAL A 71 -2.40 -8.27 -1.99
C VAL A 71 -3.71 -7.48 -1.84
N ARG A 72 -3.68 -6.16 -2.07
CA ARG A 72 -4.90 -5.35 -2.12
C ARG A 72 -5.87 -5.82 -3.21
N MET A 73 -5.36 -6.06 -4.42
CA MET A 73 -6.20 -6.54 -5.54
C MET A 73 -6.79 -7.92 -5.24
N LEU A 74 -6.00 -8.83 -4.66
CA LEU A 74 -6.49 -10.15 -4.26
C LEU A 74 -7.64 -10.05 -3.24
N GLU A 75 -7.49 -9.18 -2.24
CA GLU A 75 -8.53 -8.95 -1.23
C GLU A 75 -9.79 -8.31 -1.83
N GLU A 76 -9.64 -7.34 -2.73
CA GLU A 76 -10.78 -6.68 -3.40
C GLU A 76 -11.53 -7.61 -4.35
N GLN A 77 -10.82 -8.45 -5.12
CA GLN A 77 -11.41 -9.32 -6.13
C GLN A 77 -11.96 -10.64 -5.56
N HIS A 78 -11.27 -11.21 -4.57
CA HIS A 78 -11.56 -12.56 -4.09
C HIS A 78 -11.91 -12.62 -2.60
N GLY A 79 -11.85 -11.50 -1.89
CA GLY A 79 -12.13 -11.43 -0.45
C GLY A 79 -11.22 -12.38 0.33
N THR A 80 -11.80 -13.21 1.19
CA THR A 80 -10.99 -14.18 1.97
C THR A 80 -10.69 -15.48 1.21
N LYS A 81 -11.21 -15.66 -0.01
CA LYS A 81 -11.09 -16.92 -0.76
C LYS A 81 -9.71 -17.11 -1.39
N TRP A 82 -8.92 -16.05 -1.53
CA TRP A 82 -7.55 -16.18 -2.07
C TRP A 82 -6.55 -16.75 -1.04
N CYS A 83 -6.87 -16.68 0.26
CA CYS A 83 -5.97 -17.10 1.32
C CYS A 83 -6.36 -18.48 1.89
N SER A 84 -5.37 -19.34 2.10
CA SER A 84 -5.56 -20.58 2.86
C SER A 84 -5.83 -20.27 4.35
N SER A 85 -6.33 -21.24 5.12
CA SER A 85 -6.56 -21.07 6.57
C SER A 85 -5.30 -20.65 7.35
N GLU A 86 -4.13 -21.14 6.93
CA GLU A 86 -2.83 -20.80 7.52
C GLU A 86 -2.37 -19.38 7.15
N GLU A 87 -2.50 -19.02 5.86
CA GLU A 87 -2.16 -17.69 5.36
C GLU A 87 -3.09 -16.63 5.95
N ARG A 88 -4.36 -16.96 6.21
CA ARG A 88 -5.35 -16.03 6.77
C ARG A 88 -4.95 -15.46 8.13
N ARG A 89 -4.37 -16.26 9.01
CA ARG A 89 -3.87 -15.78 10.32
C ARG A 89 -2.74 -14.76 10.14
N PHE A 90 -1.88 -15.01 9.15
CA PHE A 90 -0.75 -14.14 8.86
C PHE A 90 -1.18 -12.85 8.16
N PHE A 91 -2.08 -12.97 7.18
CA PHE A 91 -2.71 -11.85 6.52
C PHE A 91 -3.42 -10.93 7.52
N ASN A 92 -4.27 -11.47 8.41
CA ASN A 92 -4.96 -10.66 9.42
C ASN A 92 -4.00 -9.90 10.35
N ARG A 93 -2.81 -10.46 10.62
CA ARG A 93 -1.77 -9.77 11.39
C ARG A 93 -1.20 -8.59 10.61
N ARG A 94 -0.87 -8.79 9.33
CA ARG A 94 -0.33 -7.75 8.43
C ARG A 94 -1.36 -6.69 8.07
N LYS A 95 -2.63 -7.07 7.88
CA LYS A 95 -3.75 -6.17 7.60
C LYS A 95 -3.91 -5.12 8.69
N ARG A 96 -3.66 -5.46 9.96
CA ARG A 96 -3.68 -4.49 11.06
C ARG A 96 -2.61 -3.42 10.90
N GLU A 97 -1.38 -3.80 10.55
CA GLU A 97 -0.31 -2.83 10.30
C GLU A 97 -0.64 -1.95 9.09
N LEU A 98 -1.18 -2.54 8.02
CA LEU A 98 -1.64 -1.81 6.84
C LEU A 98 -2.75 -0.80 7.18
N SER A 99 -3.74 -1.20 7.99
CA SER A 99 -4.78 -0.28 8.47
C SER A 99 -4.24 0.84 9.35
N LEU A 100 -3.16 0.60 10.13
CA LEU A 100 -2.50 1.65 10.89
C LEU A 100 -1.77 2.65 10.00
N ILE A 101 -1.11 2.17 8.93
CA ILE A 101 -0.47 3.03 7.92
C ILE A 101 -1.53 3.89 7.24
N GLU A 102 -2.63 3.29 6.79
CA GLU A 102 -3.74 4.01 6.13
C GLU A 102 -4.36 5.05 7.06
N ALA A 103 -4.65 4.71 8.32
CA ALA A 103 -5.18 5.65 9.29
C ALA A 103 -4.23 6.82 9.57
N LYS A 104 -2.92 6.56 9.70
CA LYS A 104 -1.93 7.64 9.85
C LYS A 104 -1.82 8.50 8.60
N ALA A 105 -1.80 7.90 7.42
CA ALA A 105 -1.75 8.63 6.16
C ALA A 105 -2.96 9.56 6.01
N ILE A 106 -4.17 9.08 6.32
CA ILE A 106 -5.39 9.92 6.31
C ILE A 106 -5.25 11.10 7.28
N ASN A 107 -4.81 10.86 8.52
CA ASN A 107 -4.59 11.94 9.49
C ASN A 107 -3.56 12.97 9.00
N ILE A 108 -2.49 12.53 8.33
CA ILE A 108 -1.47 13.42 7.79
C ILE A 108 -2.02 14.24 6.61
N VAL A 109 -2.78 13.61 5.70
CA VAL A 109 -3.46 14.34 4.62
C VAL A 109 -4.40 15.40 5.19
N SER A 110 -5.20 15.05 6.21
CA SER A 110 -6.14 15.98 6.82
C SER A 110 -5.46 17.11 7.60
N SER A 111 -4.32 16.87 8.24
CA SER A 111 -3.63 17.86 9.08
C SER A 111 -2.65 18.75 8.32
N LYS A 112 -1.86 18.18 7.41
CA LYS A 112 -0.79 18.87 6.68
C LYS A 112 -1.19 19.23 5.23
N GLN A 113 -2.38 18.83 4.78
CA GLN A 113 -2.91 19.07 3.42
C GLN A 113 -1.92 18.67 2.30
N VAL A 114 -1.25 17.53 2.49
CA VAL A 114 -0.24 17.02 1.55
C VAL A 114 -0.86 15.95 0.64
N SER A 115 -0.24 15.68 -0.51
CA SER A 115 -0.61 14.59 -1.40
C SER A 115 -0.60 13.23 -0.67
N ARG A 116 -1.48 12.33 -1.10
CA ARG A 116 -1.64 10.98 -0.51
C ARG A 116 -0.33 10.19 -0.47
N GLN A 117 0.50 10.29 -1.51
CA GLN A 117 1.75 9.56 -1.60
C GLN A 117 2.74 10.01 -0.51
N VAL A 118 2.92 11.32 -0.35
CA VAL A 118 3.82 11.88 0.67
C VAL A 118 3.31 11.57 2.08
N ALA A 119 1.99 11.59 2.28
CA ALA A 119 1.40 11.21 3.57
C ALA A 119 1.60 9.73 3.91
N VAL A 120 1.55 8.84 2.91
CA VAL A 120 1.86 7.42 3.09
C VAL A 120 3.34 7.25 3.41
N ASP A 121 4.24 7.92 2.70
CA ASP A 121 5.68 7.84 2.97
C ASP A 121 6.04 8.34 4.39
N ASP A 122 5.44 9.43 4.84
CA ASP A 122 5.59 9.98 6.20
C ASP A 122 5.03 8.99 7.26
N ALA A 123 3.89 8.36 6.98
CA ALA A 123 3.32 7.33 7.84
C ALA A 123 4.20 6.08 7.92
N LEU A 124 4.78 5.63 6.80
CA LEU A 124 5.70 4.50 6.72
C LEU A 124 6.96 4.77 7.54
N ALA A 125 7.57 5.95 7.36
CA ALA A 125 8.75 6.36 8.11
C ALA A 125 8.47 6.40 9.62
N THR A 126 7.36 7.00 10.03
CA THR A 126 6.96 7.09 11.44
C THR A 126 6.75 5.71 12.07
N ILE A 127 6.06 4.80 11.38
CA ILE A 127 5.78 3.46 11.91
C ILE A 127 7.06 2.61 11.95
N ASP A 128 7.93 2.73 10.95
CA ASP A 128 9.20 1.98 10.93
C ASP A 128 10.18 2.48 11.99
N GLU A 129 10.21 3.79 12.25
CA GLU A 129 10.99 4.38 13.34
C GLU A 129 10.51 3.88 14.71
N ILE A 130 9.20 3.90 14.96
CA ILE A 130 8.60 3.32 16.17
C ILE A 130 8.97 1.84 16.32
N ARG A 131 8.92 1.08 15.23
CA ARG A 131 9.31 -0.34 15.22
C ARG A 131 10.78 -0.52 15.60
N ALA A 132 11.67 0.27 14.99
CA ALA A 132 13.11 0.23 15.22
C ALA A 132 13.47 0.62 16.66
N GLN A 133 12.89 1.70 17.17
CA GLN A 133 13.08 2.17 18.55
C GLN A 133 12.70 1.09 19.58
N HIS A 134 11.61 0.37 19.35
CA HIS A 134 11.18 -0.70 20.25
C HIS A 134 11.81 -2.07 19.97
N ARG A 135 12.73 -2.20 19.00
CA ARG A 135 13.31 -3.47 18.53
C ARG A 135 12.25 -4.56 18.24
N LYS A 136 11.05 -4.14 17.85
CA LYS A 136 9.93 -5.06 17.62
C LYS A 136 10.04 -5.65 16.23
N SER A 137 9.80 -6.95 16.12
CA SER A 137 9.56 -7.54 14.80
C SER A 137 8.27 -6.95 14.23
N LEU A 138 8.16 -6.92 12.90
CA LEU A 138 6.92 -6.52 12.20
C LEU A 138 5.70 -7.29 12.76
N ASN A 139 5.91 -8.54 13.15
CA ASN A 139 4.90 -9.42 13.75
C ASN A 139 4.55 -9.09 15.21
N CYS A 140 5.42 -8.38 15.94
CA CYS A 140 5.24 -8.01 17.35
C CYS A 140 4.43 -6.72 17.53
N LEU A 141 4.36 -5.84 16.53
CA LEU A 141 3.57 -4.60 16.59
C LEU A 141 2.07 -4.89 16.85
N CYS A 142 1.54 -5.93 16.21
CA CYS A 142 0.18 -6.44 16.42
C CYS A 142 -0.11 -6.94 17.86
N ALA A 143 0.90 -7.37 18.62
CA ALA A 143 0.71 -7.83 20.00
C ALA A 143 0.64 -6.65 20.98
N CYS A 144 1.44 -5.61 20.76
CA CYS A 144 1.48 -4.44 21.63
C CYS A 144 0.30 -3.49 21.46
N SER A 145 -0.40 -3.50 20.31
CA SER A 145 -1.52 -2.57 20.07
C SER A 145 -2.77 -2.86 20.90
N ARG A 146 -2.85 -3.99 21.63
CA ARG A 146 -3.98 -4.33 22.51
C ARG A 146 -4.04 -3.52 23.81
N ASN A 147 -2.93 -2.91 24.24
CA ASN A 147 -2.85 -2.13 25.48
C ASN A 147 -2.74 -0.63 25.20
N ARG A 148 -3.59 -0.09 24.31
CA ARG A 148 -3.60 1.34 24.02
C ARG A 148 -4.58 2.06 24.96
N SER A 149 -4.19 2.21 26.23
CA SER A 149 -4.76 3.26 27.10
C SER A 149 -3.75 4.13 27.85
N THR A 150 -2.48 3.75 28.07
CA THR A 150 -1.62 4.60 28.94
C THR A 150 -0.10 4.55 28.71
N ALA A 151 0.43 3.95 27.63
CA ALA A 151 1.89 3.70 27.55
C ALA A 151 2.62 4.37 26.37
N TRP A 152 2.21 5.59 26.00
CA TRP A 152 3.04 6.48 25.16
C TRP A 152 3.31 7.77 25.94
N SER A 153 3.88 7.61 27.13
CA SER A 153 4.52 8.67 27.86
C SER A 153 5.94 8.23 28.14
N ASP A 154 6.87 9.10 27.79
CA ASP A 154 8.31 8.90 27.75
C ASP A 154 8.86 8.10 28.94
N SER A 155 9.47 6.94 28.67
CA SER A 155 10.43 6.31 29.57
C SER A 155 11.26 5.25 28.84
N PRO A 156 12.61 5.37 28.79
CA PRO A 156 13.47 4.37 28.20
C PRO A 156 13.65 3.21 29.17
N THR A 157 12.71 2.27 29.19
CA THR A 157 12.84 1.06 30.03
C THR A 157 13.52 -0.05 29.23
N THR A 158 14.85 -0.07 29.39
CA THR A 158 15.78 -1.20 29.28
C THR A 158 15.17 -2.58 28.97
N CYS A 159 15.46 -3.10 27.76
CA CYS A 159 15.33 -4.53 27.48
C CYS A 159 16.42 -5.30 28.24
N ARG A 160 16.02 -6.08 29.25
CA ARG A 160 16.88 -7.05 29.94
C ARG A 160 16.89 -8.38 29.16
N PRO A 161 18.06 -8.98 28.84
CA PRO A 161 18.12 -10.31 28.24
C PRO A 161 18.21 -11.40 29.32
N GLY A 162 17.58 -12.56 29.08
CA GLY A 162 17.66 -13.79 29.89
C GLY A 162 16.32 -14.17 30.54
N LEU A 163 15.88 -15.43 30.63
CA LEU A 163 16.52 -16.73 30.49
C LEU A 163 15.49 -17.76 29.96
N ARG A 164 15.95 -18.79 29.24
CA ARG A 164 15.23 -20.07 29.10
C ARG A 164 15.62 -20.98 30.28
N PRO A 165 14.70 -21.74 30.87
CA PRO A 165 15.01 -23.04 31.45
C PRO A 165 15.24 -24.08 30.35
#